data_AF-A0A417Z953-F1
#
_entry.id   AF-A0A417Z953-F1
#
_cell.length_a   1.000
_cell.length_b   1.000
_cell.length_c   1.000
_cell.angle_alpha   90.00
_cell.angle_beta   90.00
_cell.angle_gamma   90.00
#
_symmetry.space_group_name_H-M   'P 1'
#
loop_
_entity.id
_entity.type
_entity.pdbx_description
1 polymer ?
#
loop_
_entity_poly.entity_id
_entity_poly.type
_entity_poly.pdbx_seq_one_letter_code
_entity_poly.pdbx_strand_id
1 'polypeptide(L)'
;MRCDIISIFPEYLEPLNLSLPGQAQRKGLLEVAVHDLRDFAHDRHRTVDDTPYGGGAGMVMKPQPWWEALEHVRGLGEGTPTLIVPGPGGEVLTQKVARELADEPWMIFACGRYEGIDERVYEAAAEVMPVRVISLGDYVLNGGEVAVLAMIEAAARLLPGFMGNAESLVEESHEDGLLEYPVYTKPASWREREVPPVLLSGDHAKVAAWRHEQRLERTAARRPDLLHASAALAGTDLVPQALVPADFGELMTLQRACWADEVAGAEPEHAWWGAPAETVDDLRDAQAHWTTWVVRSEGRLVASVRARRLPERRTTWEIARLMVAPDLSGRGLGRALLGHAEAAAPADITRLRVNVSVGGERVLRLAKKAKYRVMPGGGTRSGTVDLEKRRQS
;
A
#
# COMPACT_ATOMS: atom_id res chain seq x y z
N MET A 1 14.30 -17.49 -20.34
CA MET A 1 13.44 -16.40 -20.86
C MET A 1 14.07 -15.86 -22.13
N ARG A 2 13.32 -15.72 -23.22
CA ARG A 2 13.78 -15.15 -24.50
C ARG A 2 13.10 -13.80 -24.76
N CYS A 3 13.87 -12.81 -25.18
CA CYS A 3 13.42 -11.47 -25.50
C CYS A 3 13.95 -11.05 -26.88
N ASP A 4 13.05 -10.93 -27.85
CA ASP A 4 13.37 -10.32 -29.14
C ASP A 4 12.93 -8.86 -29.12
N ILE A 5 13.78 -7.93 -29.53
CA ILE A 5 13.52 -6.50 -29.42
C ILE A 5 13.65 -5.88 -30.80
N ILE A 6 12.57 -5.26 -31.27
CA ILE A 6 12.53 -4.56 -32.55
C ILE A 6 12.65 -3.06 -32.27
N SER A 7 13.66 -2.43 -32.83
CA SER A 7 13.95 -1.00 -32.64
C SER A 7 14.63 -0.41 -33.87
N ILE A 8 14.56 0.91 -34.03
CA ILE A 8 15.36 1.67 -34.99
C ILE A 8 16.67 2.18 -34.36
N PHE A 9 16.96 1.84 -33.10
CA PHE A 9 18.23 2.15 -32.44
C PHE A 9 18.75 0.92 -31.69
N PRO A 10 19.22 -0.12 -32.40
CA PRO A 10 19.73 -1.33 -31.76
C PRO A 10 20.81 -1.05 -30.70
N GLU A 11 21.70 -0.09 -30.96
CA GLU A 11 22.80 0.29 -30.09
C GLU A 11 22.33 0.88 -28.75
N TYR A 12 21.08 1.34 -28.67
CA TYR A 12 20.49 1.81 -27.40
C TYR A 12 20.38 0.68 -26.38
N LEU A 13 20.33 -0.57 -26.84
CA LEU A 13 20.08 -1.75 -26.00
C LEU A 13 21.35 -2.49 -25.58
N GLU A 14 22.53 -1.98 -25.96
CA GLU A 14 23.82 -2.48 -25.50
C GLU A 14 23.97 -2.61 -23.96
N PRO A 15 23.31 -1.79 -23.11
CA PRO A 15 23.34 -2.00 -21.67
C PRO A 15 22.89 -3.41 -21.22
N LEU A 16 22.08 -4.13 -21.99
CA LEU A 16 21.67 -5.52 -21.69
C LEU A 16 22.84 -6.52 -21.75
N ASN A 17 23.94 -6.16 -22.41
CA ASN A 17 25.16 -6.96 -22.48
C ASN A 17 26.10 -6.75 -21.28
N LEU A 18 25.81 -5.74 -20.44
CA LEU A 18 26.63 -5.37 -19.30
C LEU A 18 26.15 -6.06 -18.01
N SER A 19 27.01 -6.03 -16.98
CA SER A 19 26.67 -6.38 -15.60
C SER A 19 25.90 -7.72 -15.45
N LEU A 20 24.88 -7.77 -14.60
CA LEU A 20 24.07 -8.95 -14.29
C LEU A 20 23.22 -9.45 -15.48
N PRO A 21 22.55 -8.59 -16.29
CA PRO A 21 21.88 -9.04 -17.51
C PRO A 21 22.82 -9.79 -18.46
N GLY A 22 24.00 -9.24 -18.74
CA GLY A 22 25.00 -9.91 -19.57
C GLY A 22 25.53 -11.22 -18.96
N GLN A 23 25.63 -11.30 -17.62
CA GLN A 23 25.96 -12.56 -16.94
C GLN A 23 24.84 -13.60 -17.08
N ALA A 24 23.57 -13.17 -16.97
CA ALA A 24 22.41 -14.05 -17.15
C ALA A 24 22.35 -14.61 -18.57
N GLN A 25 22.71 -13.80 -19.57
CA GLN A 25 22.87 -14.26 -20.95
C GLN A 25 23.94 -15.34 -21.09
N ARG A 26 25.14 -15.12 -20.54
CA ARG A 26 26.22 -16.13 -20.57
C ARG A 26 25.88 -17.42 -19.83
N LYS A 27 24.98 -17.36 -18.85
CA LYS A 27 24.46 -18.53 -18.11
C LYS A 27 23.26 -19.20 -18.81
N GLY A 28 22.77 -18.65 -19.91
CA GLY A 28 21.59 -19.16 -20.62
C GLY A 28 20.26 -18.94 -19.90
N LEU A 29 20.20 -18.03 -18.91
CA LEU A 29 18.97 -17.71 -18.19
C LEU A 29 18.09 -16.73 -19.00
N LEU A 30 18.75 -15.81 -19.69
CA LEU A 30 18.17 -14.76 -20.52
C LEU A 30 18.75 -14.87 -21.94
N GLU A 31 17.91 -14.83 -22.95
CA GLU A 31 18.33 -14.71 -24.36
C GLU A 31 17.80 -13.39 -24.90
N VAL A 32 18.68 -12.53 -25.43
CA VAL A 32 18.29 -11.25 -26.02
C VAL A 32 18.73 -11.20 -27.47
N ALA A 33 17.79 -10.93 -28.37
CA ALA A 33 18.05 -10.65 -29.77
C ALA A 33 17.49 -9.26 -30.12
N VAL A 34 18.28 -8.45 -30.83
CA VAL A 34 17.87 -7.12 -31.25
C VAL A 34 17.80 -7.07 -32.77
N HIS A 35 16.69 -6.58 -33.29
CA HIS A 35 16.36 -6.53 -34.71
C HIS A 35 16.19 -5.07 -35.14
N ASP A 36 16.97 -4.60 -36.12
CA ASP A 36 16.79 -3.25 -36.68
C ASP A 36 15.54 -3.25 -37.56
N LEU A 37 14.51 -2.50 -37.17
CA LEU A 37 13.28 -2.39 -37.95
C LEU A 37 13.55 -1.91 -39.38
N ARG A 38 14.62 -1.12 -39.59
CA ARG A 38 15.00 -0.63 -40.91
C ARG A 38 15.44 -1.75 -41.86
N ASP A 39 15.76 -2.95 -41.38
CA ASP A 39 16.07 -4.11 -42.24
C ASP A 39 14.83 -4.63 -42.98
N PHE A 40 13.63 -4.24 -42.52
CA PHE A 40 12.33 -4.61 -43.09
C PHE A 40 11.70 -3.50 -43.94
N ALA A 41 12.50 -2.49 -44.31
CA ALA A 41 12.09 -1.41 -45.21
C ALA A 41 12.68 -1.64 -46.61
N HIS A 42 11.84 -1.50 -47.65
CA HIS A 42 12.18 -1.86 -49.03
C HIS A 42 12.64 -0.70 -49.91
N ASP A 43 12.51 0.54 -49.44
CA ASP A 43 12.96 1.71 -50.18
C ASP A 43 14.45 2.01 -49.91
N ARG A 44 15.08 2.77 -50.81
CA ARG A 44 16.51 3.12 -50.72
C ARG A 44 16.88 3.82 -49.41
N HIS A 45 15.94 4.55 -48.80
CA HIS A 45 16.19 5.31 -47.57
C HIS A 45 15.88 4.50 -46.30
N ARG A 46 15.42 3.25 -46.44
CA ARG A 46 15.02 2.36 -45.34
C ARG A 46 14.00 3.05 -44.42
N THR A 47 12.96 3.60 -45.04
CA THR A 47 11.96 4.46 -44.42
C THR A 47 10.98 3.62 -43.60
N VAL A 48 10.89 3.92 -42.31
CA VAL A 48 10.06 3.20 -41.33
C VAL A 48 8.90 4.03 -40.77
N ASP A 49 8.76 5.27 -41.22
CA ASP A 49 7.76 6.23 -40.77
C ASP A 49 7.20 7.08 -41.91
N ASP A 50 6.00 7.63 -41.72
CA ASP A 50 5.34 8.55 -42.65
C ASP A 50 4.45 9.55 -41.89
N THR A 51 3.94 10.55 -42.58
CA THR A 51 3.01 11.53 -42.01
C THR A 51 1.68 10.90 -41.58
N PRO A 52 1.06 11.37 -40.47
CA PRO A 52 -0.20 10.82 -39.99
C PRO A 52 -1.38 11.16 -40.92
N TYR A 53 -2.27 10.18 -41.13
CA TYR A 53 -3.61 10.46 -41.68
C TYR A 53 -4.41 11.35 -40.71
N GLY A 54 -5.22 12.26 -41.26
CA GLY A 54 -5.96 13.26 -40.47
C GLY A 54 -5.18 14.56 -40.20
N GLY A 55 -3.90 14.63 -40.60
CA GLY A 55 -3.02 15.77 -40.33
C GLY A 55 -2.49 15.76 -38.89
N GLY A 56 -1.64 16.72 -38.57
CA GLY A 56 -0.91 16.79 -37.30
C GLY A 56 0.58 17.00 -37.52
N ALA A 57 1.30 17.36 -36.45
CA ALA A 57 2.75 17.36 -36.46
C ALA A 57 3.28 15.95 -36.19
N GLY A 58 4.54 15.69 -36.56
CA GLY A 58 5.21 14.43 -36.28
C GLY A 58 5.06 13.38 -37.38
N MET A 59 5.51 12.17 -37.07
CA MET A 59 5.56 11.01 -37.96
C MET A 59 4.97 9.80 -37.23
N VAL A 60 4.40 8.84 -37.96
CA VAL A 60 3.87 7.58 -37.45
C VAL A 60 4.62 6.45 -38.11
N MET A 61 5.02 5.43 -37.34
CA MET A 61 5.76 4.31 -37.88
C MET A 61 4.87 3.44 -38.77
N LYS A 62 5.36 3.11 -39.97
CA LYS A 62 4.61 2.46 -41.04
C LYS A 62 4.25 1.02 -40.66
N PRO A 63 3.05 0.53 -41.02
CA PRO A 63 2.62 -0.81 -40.65
C PRO A 63 3.41 -1.93 -41.33
N GLN A 64 3.86 -1.73 -42.57
CA GLN A 64 4.50 -2.79 -43.36
C GLN A 64 5.85 -3.28 -42.75
N PRO A 65 6.85 -2.41 -42.48
CA PRO A 65 8.09 -2.88 -41.84
C PRO A 65 7.85 -3.54 -40.49
N TRP A 66 6.89 -3.02 -39.71
CA TRP A 66 6.52 -3.59 -38.42
C TRP A 66 5.94 -4.99 -38.55
N TRP A 67 4.97 -5.18 -39.45
CA TRP A 67 4.37 -6.49 -39.65
C TRP A 67 5.39 -7.52 -40.14
N GLU A 68 6.22 -7.17 -41.12
CA GLU A 68 7.27 -8.05 -41.65
C GLU A 68 8.30 -8.43 -40.56
N ALA A 69 8.69 -7.48 -39.70
CA ALA A 69 9.57 -7.74 -38.57
C ALA A 69 8.93 -8.70 -37.55
N LEU A 70 7.65 -8.48 -37.21
CA LEU A 70 6.91 -9.35 -36.29
C LEU A 70 6.76 -10.77 -36.85
N GLU A 71 6.43 -10.91 -38.14
CA GLU A 71 6.35 -12.22 -38.80
C GLU A 71 7.70 -12.94 -38.83
N HIS A 72 8.77 -12.21 -39.15
CA HIS A 72 10.12 -12.76 -39.14
C HIS A 72 10.49 -13.30 -37.77
N VAL A 73 10.35 -12.49 -36.72
CA VAL A 73 10.73 -12.86 -35.35
C VAL A 73 9.90 -14.04 -34.85
N ARG A 74 8.58 -14.05 -35.10
CA ARG A 74 7.71 -15.19 -34.76
C ARG A 74 8.14 -16.48 -35.46
N GLY A 75 8.73 -16.39 -36.65
CA GLY A 75 9.27 -17.53 -37.38
C GLY A 75 10.58 -18.10 -36.81
N LEU A 76 11.24 -17.42 -35.88
CA LEU A 76 12.54 -17.83 -35.31
C LEU A 76 12.44 -18.79 -34.12
N GLY A 77 11.24 -19.13 -33.66
CA GLY A 77 11.05 -19.92 -32.44
C GLY A 77 9.80 -20.78 -32.49
N GLU A 78 9.76 -21.78 -31.61
CA GLU A 78 8.56 -22.59 -31.38
C GLU A 78 7.71 -21.97 -30.25
N GLY A 79 6.39 -21.93 -30.43
CA GLY A 79 5.45 -21.34 -29.48
C GLY A 79 4.93 -19.97 -29.90
N THR A 80 4.08 -19.38 -29.06
CA THR A 80 3.48 -18.06 -29.30
C THR A 80 4.11 -17.04 -28.36
N PRO A 81 4.87 -16.04 -28.86
CA PRO A 81 5.42 -15.00 -28.01
C PRO A 81 4.33 -14.05 -27.54
N THR A 82 4.57 -13.33 -26.45
CA THR A 82 3.77 -12.17 -26.05
C THR A 82 4.40 -10.89 -26.63
N LEU A 83 3.62 -10.11 -27.39
CA LEU A 83 4.05 -8.80 -27.89
C LEU A 83 3.87 -7.74 -26.79
N ILE A 84 4.98 -7.14 -26.37
CA ILE A 84 5.01 -6.03 -25.42
C ILE A 84 5.29 -4.73 -26.18
N VAL A 85 4.38 -3.77 -26.07
CA VAL A 85 4.52 -2.45 -26.68
C VAL A 85 4.66 -1.40 -25.57
N PRO A 86 5.84 -0.78 -25.39
CA PRO A 86 5.97 0.34 -24.49
C PRO A 86 5.10 1.51 -24.94
N GLY A 87 4.21 1.97 -24.07
CA GLY A 87 3.30 3.07 -24.40
C GLY A 87 2.68 3.72 -23.15
N PRO A 88 2.57 5.06 -23.10
CA PRO A 88 2.09 5.76 -21.90
C PRO A 88 0.61 5.49 -21.59
N GLY A 89 -0.19 5.04 -22.55
CA GLY A 89 -1.58 4.62 -22.35
C GLY A 89 -1.77 3.18 -21.86
N GLY A 90 -0.68 2.45 -21.62
CA GLY A 90 -0.71 1.06 -21.18
C GLY A 90 -0.86 0.86 -19.67
N GLU A 91 -0.84 -0.40 -19.24
CA GLU A 91 -0.76 -0.75 -17.82
C GLU A 91 0.58 -0.30 -17.23
N VAL A 92 0.61 0.27 -16.03
CA VAL A 92 1.86 0.74 -15.43
C VAL A 92 2.72 -0.43 -14.97
N LEU A 93 4.01 -0.41 -15.31
CA LEU A 93 5.01 -1.37 -14.83
C LEU A 93 5.09 -1.30 -13.30
N THR A 94 4.64 -2.36 -12.65
CA THR A 94 4.77 -2.58 -11.20
C THR A 94 5.59 -3.83 -10.93
N GLN A 95 6.00 -4.05 -9.68
CA GLN A 95 6.70 -5.28 -9.28
C GLN A 95 5.87 -6.54 -9.56
N LYS A 96 4.53 -6.44 -9.49
CA LYS A 96 3.62 -7.53 -9.90
C LYS A 96 3.73 -7.82 -11.39
N VAL A 97 3.66 -6.79 -12.24
CA VAL A 97 3.81 -6.91 -13.70
C VAL A 97 5.18 -7.48 -14.05
N ALA A 98 6.25 -7.06 -13.35
CA ALA A 98 7.58 -7.63 -13.55
C ALA A 98 7.66 -9.14 -13.28
N ARG A 99 6.93 -9.66 -12.27
CA ARG A 99 6.83 -11.12 -12.06
C ARG A 99 6.09 -11.82 -13.20
N GLU A 100 4.98 -11.25 -13.64
CA GLU A 100 4.24 -11.79 -14.79
C GLU A 100 5.14 -11.86 -16.03
N LEU A 101 5.93 -10.81 -16.30
CA LEU A 101 6.90 -10.80 -17.39
C LEU A 101 8.04 -11.81 -17.20
N ALA A 102 8.47 -12.10 -15.96
CA ALA A 102 9.49 -13.10 -15.68
C ALA A 102 9.01 -14.54 -15.94
N ASP A 103 7.69 -14.77 -15.85
CA ASP A 103 7.05 -16.05 -16.16
C ASP A 103 6.82 -16.25 -17.68
N GLU A 104 6.92 -15.18 -18.48
CA GLU A 104 6.80 -15.27 -19.94
C GLU A 104 8.03 -15.97 -20.54
N PRO A 105 7.86 -17.12 -21.24
CA PRO A 105 8.99 -17.84 -21.80
C PRO A 105 9.62 -17.08 -22.99
N TRP A 106 8.80 -16.36 -23.75
CA TRP A 106 9.20 -15.64 -24.96
C TRP A 106 8.39 -14.36 -25.16
N MET A 107 9.09 -13.23 -25.24
CA MET A 107 8.51 -11.91 -25.47
C MET A 107 9.11 -11.26 -26.71
N ILE A 108 8.29 -10.52 -27.46
CA ILE A 108 8.73 -9.57 -28.49
C ILE A 108 8.46 -8.16 -27.96
N PHE A 109 9.46 -7.28 -27.99
CA PHE A 109 9.30 -5.87 -27.61
C PHE A 109 9.30 -4.97 -28.85
N ALA A 110 8.23 -4.21 -29.05
CA ALA A 110 8.10 -3.25 -30.16
C ALA A 110 8.41 -1.82 -29.69
N CYS A 111 9.64 -1.36 -29.88
CA CYS A 111 10.06 -0.02 -29.48
C CYS A 111 9.51 1.05 -30.43
N GLY A 112 8.34 1.61 -30.10
CA GLY A 112 7.77 2.75 -30.81
C GLY A 112 8.64 4.02 -30.71
N ARG A 113 8.55 4.86 -31.76
CA ARG A 113 9.18 6.18 -31.88
C ARG A 113 8.20 7.15 -32.52
N TYR A 114 8.58 8.43 -32.53
CA TYR A 114 7.75 9.51 -33.08
C TYR A 114 6.39 9.57 -32.35
N GLU A 115 5.27 9.68 -33.08
CA GLU A 115 3.92 9.64 -32.50
C GLU A 115 3.46 8.21 -32.14
N GLY A 116 4.22 7.19 -32.54
CA GLY A 116 3.93 5.78 -32.24
C GLY A 116 3.90 4.89 -33.47
N ILE A 117 3.40 3.68 -33.27
CA ILE A 117 3.23 2.66 -34.31
C ILE A 117 1.80 2.79 -34.85
N ASP A 118 1.60 2.54 -36.14
CA ASP A 118 0.25 2.49 -36.74
C ASP A 118 -0.66 1.48 -35.99
N GLU A 119 -1.84 1.92 -35.56
CA GLU A 119 -2.77 1.14 -34.73
C GLU A 119 -3.12 -0.23 -35.34
N ARG A 120 -3.16 -0.32 -36.68
CA ARG A 120 -3.49 -1.57 -37.39
C ARG A 120 -2.46 -2.67 -37.14
N VAL A 121 -1.22 -2.32 -36.77
CA VAL A 121 -0.20 -3.30 -36.38
C VAL A 121 -0.61 -3.99 -35.08
N TYR A 122 -1.18 -3.26 -34.13
CA TYR A 122 -1.64 -3.80 -32.85
C TYR A 122 -2.82 -4.71 -33.07
N GLU A 123 -3.79 -4.27 -33.88
CA GLU A 123 -4.98 -5.04 -34.25
C GLU A 123 -4.57 -6.38 -34.91
N ALA A 124 -3.71 -6.32 -35.94
CA ALA A 124 -3.24 -7.51 -36.63
C ALA A 124 -2.40 -8.44 -35.73
N ALA A 125 -1.56 -7.87 -34.85
CA ALA A 125 -0.79 -8.67 -33.89
C ALA A 125 -1.70 -9.40 -32.89
N ALA A 126 -2.75 -8.74 -32.41
CA ALA A 126 -3.70 -9.30 -31.45
C ALA A 126 -4.50 -10.51 -32.02
N GLU A 127 -4.62 -10.63 -33.34
CA GLU A 127 -5.24 -11.79 -33.98
C GLU A 127 -4.38 -13.07 -33.87
N VAL A 128 -3.07 -12.92 -33.68
CA VAL A 128 -2.12 -14.04 -33.83
C VAL A 128 -1.21 -14.26 -32.62
N MET A 129 -1.17 -13.32 -31.68
CA MET A 129 -0.44 -13.43 -30.42
C MET A 129 -0.99 -12.49 -29.33
N PRO A 130 -0.75 -12.76 -28.04
CA PRO A 130 -1.11 -11.82 -26.98
C PRO A 130 -0.38 -10.48 -27.14
N VAL A 131 -1.09 -9.37 -26.97
CA VAL A 131 -0.52 -8.01 -27.03
C VAL A 131 -0.74 -7.32 -25.69
N ARG A 132 0.32 -6.76 -25.11
CA ARG A 132 0.27 -5.94 -23.89
C ARG A 132 0.92 -4.59 -24.16
N VAL A 133 0.19 -3.52 -23.87
CA VAL A 133 0.76 -2.17 -23.84
C VAL A 133 1.16 -1.85 -22.40
N ILE A 134 2.43 -1.58 -22.16
CA ILE A 134 2.96 -1.35 -20.80
C ILE A 134 3.59 0.05 -20.73
N SER A 135 3.18 0.84 -19.74
CA SER A 135 3.70 2.17 -19.43
C SER A 135 4.80 2.08 -18.37
N LEU A 136 5.86 2.89 -18.50
CA LEU A 136 6.87 3.05 -17.46
C LEU A 136 6.42 4.04 -16.35
N GLY A 137 5.32 4.75 -16.57
CA GLY A 137 4.72 5.71 -15.65
C GLY A 137 4.09 6.90 -16.36
N ASP A 138 3.55 7.84 -15.58
CA ASP A 138 2.76 8.98 -16.08
C ASP A 138 3.65 10.13 -16.60
N TYR A 139 4.41 9.84 -17.65
CA TYR A 139 5.29 10.78 -18.35
C TYR A 139 5.57 10.31 -19.77
N VAL A 140 6.11 11.20 -20.62
CA VAL A 140 6.37 10.93 -22.03
C VAL A 140 7.88 10.81 -22.27
N LEU A 141 8.27 9.82 -23.06
CA LEU A 141 9.65 9.55 -23.48
C LEU A 141 9.77 9.66 -25.00
N ASN A 142 10.99 9.84 -25.50
CA ASN A 142 11.27 9.93 -26.94
C ASN A 142 11.16 8.58 -27.68
N GLY A 143 10.99 7.47 -26.96
CA GLY A 143 10.96 6.12 -27.53
C GLY A 143 10.83 5.03 -26.48
N GLY A 144 10.48 3.83 -26.95
CA GLY A 144 10.25 2.66 -26.09
C GLY A 144 11.51 1.99 -25.53
N GLU A 145 12.70 2.28 -26.04
CA GLU A 145 13.93 1.52 -25.75
C GLU A 145 14.30 1.55 -24.26
N VAL A 146 14.20 2.72 -23.62
CA VAL A 146 14.47 2.86 -22.18
C VAL A 146 13.45 2.09 -21.33
N ALA A 147 12.21 2.01 -21.79
CA ALA A 147 11.17 1.25 -21.11
C ALA A 147 11.42 -0.26 -21.25
N VAL A 148 11.87 -0.73 -22.42
CA VAL A 148 12.28 -2.12 -22.62
C VAL A 148 13.46 -2.50 -21.73
N LEU A 149 14.48 -1.63 -21.61
CA LEU A 149 15.60 -1.85 -20.70
C LEU A 149 15.10 -2.07 -19.26
N ALA A 150 14.23 -1.17 -18.77
CA ALA A 150 13.67 -1.27 -17.43
C ALA A 150 12.81 -2.52 -17.22
N MET A 151 11.96 -2.88 -18.19
CA MET A 151 11.11 -4.08 -18.13
C MET A 151 11.94 -5.36 -18.08
N ILE A 152 12.93 -5.50 -18.98
CA ILE A 152 13.80 -6.68 -19.01
C ILE A 152 14.65 -6.76 -17.75
N GLU A 153 15.19 -5.64 -17.25
CA GLU A 153 15.97 -5.65 -16.00
C GLU A 153 15.11 -6.06 -14.79
N ALA A 154 13.89 -5.54 -14.69
CA ALA A 154 12.95 -5.88 -13.62
C ALA A 154 12.46 -7.33 -13.67
N ALA A 155 12.25 -7.89 -14.87
CA ALA A 155 11.83 -9.29 -15.05
C ALA A 155 13.00 -10.27 -14.88
N ALA A 156 14.13 -10.03 -15.57
CA ALA A 156 15.27 -10.96 -15.60
C ALA A 156 15.86 -11.21 -14.20
N ARG A 157 15.86 -10.19 -13.33
CA ARG A 157 16.38 -10.33 -11.96
C ARG A 157 15.59 -11.31 -11.08
N LEU A 158 14.35 -11.61 -11.46
CA LEU A 158 13.47 -12.55 -10.76
C LEU A 158 13.65 -14.01 -11.23
N LEU A 159 14.42 -14.23 -12.30
CA LEU A 159 14.65 -15.58 -12.83
C LEU A 159 15.42 -16.44 -11.83
N PRO A 160 15.03 -17.73 -11.65
CA PRO A 160 15.79 -18.67 -10.85
C PRO A 160 17.26 -18.74 -11.30
N GLY A 161 18.19 -18.53 -10.36
CA GLY A 161 19.64 -18.56 -10.63
C GLY A 161 20.24 -17.23 -11.10
N PHE A 162 19.45 -16.17 -11.25
CA PHE A 162 19.95 -14.82 -11.55
C PHE A 162 20.71 -14.22 -10.36
N MET A 163 20.01 -14.07 -9.22
CA MET A 163 20.58 -13.56 -7.97
C MET A 163 21.28 -14.68 -7.19
N GLY A 164 22.46 -14.39 -6.63
CA GLY A 164 23.24 -15.36 -5.86
C GLY A 164 22.65 -15.70 -4.47
N ASN A 165 21.85 -14.80 -3.90
CA ASN A 165 21.13 -15.02 -2.64
C ASN A 165 19.63 -14.74 -2.83
N ALA A 166 18.82 -15.79 -2.82
CA ALA A 166 17.37 -15.68 -2.98
C ALA A 166 16.69 -14.88 -1.84
N GLU A 167 17.27 -14.88 -0.63
CA GLU A 167 16.75 -14.10 0.50
C GLU A 167 16.81 -12.60 0.23
N SER A 168 17.72 -12.14 -0.64
CA SER A 168 17.84 -10.72 -1.00
C SER A 168 16.62 -10.21 -1.74
N LEU A 169 15.85 -11.06 -2.43
CA LEU A 169 14.63 -10.68 -3.14
C LEU A 169 13.41 -10.54 -2.20
N VAL A 170 13.45 -11.13 -1.00
CA VAL A 170 12.29 -11.20 -0.10
C VAL A 170 12.08 -9.89 0.68
N GLU A 171 13.16 -9.18 1.01
CA GLU A 171 13.10 -7.94 1.81
C GLU A 171 13.07 -6.65 0.95
N GLU A 172 12.97 -6.78 -0.39
CA GLU A 172 13.07 -5.63 -1.28
C GLU A 172 11.83 -4.74 -1.28
N SER A 173 12.04 -3.51 -1.74
CA SER A 173 10.94 -2.56 -1.89
C SER A 173 9.85 -3.12 -2.82
N HIS A 174 8.59 -2.95 -2.42
CA HIS A 174 7.38 -3.35 -3.16
C HIS A 174 7.06 -4.86 -3.19
N GLU A 175 7.88 -5.73 -2.61
CA GLU A 175 7.61 -7.18 -2.55
C GLU A 175 6.43 -7.54 -1.63
N ASP A 176 6.36 -6.91 -0.46
CA ASP A 176 5.28 -7.04 0.53
C ASP A 176 4.50 -5.73 0.74
N GLY A 177 4.68 -4.77 -0.17
CA GLY A 177 4.05 -3.45 -0.11
C GLY A 177 4.79 -2.42 0.75
N LEU A 178 5.99 -2.73 1.26
CA LEU A 178 6.83 -1.77 1.99
C LEU A 178 8.03 -1.33 1.18
N LEU A 179 8.57 -0.15 1.49
CA LEU A 179 9.90 0.29 1.07
C LEU A 179 10.98 -0.36 1.95
N GLU A 180 12.19 -0.51 1.43
CA GLU A 180 13.34 -1.01 2.18
C GLU A 180 13.79 -0.09 3.32
N TYR A 181 14.43 -0.68 4.33
CA TYR A 181 15.06 0.03 5.46
C TYR A 181 16.33 0.80 5.03
N PRO A 182 16.84 1.75 5.84
CA PRO A 182 18.13 2.38 5.55
C PRO A 182 19.25 1.35 5.62
N VAL A 183 20.07 1.32 4.57
CA VAL A 183 21.25 0.47 4.48
C VAL A 183 22.48 1.28 4.86
N TYR A 184 23.36 0.68 5.66
CA TYR A 184 24.61 1.26 6.10
C TYR A 184 25.76 0.32 5.75
N THR A 185 26.92 0.88 5.45
CA THR A 185 28.16 0.13 5.25
C THR A 185 29.31 0.83 5.95
N LYS A 186 30.49 0.21 5.95
CA LYS A 186 31.69 0.78 6.55
C LYS A 186 32.07 2.10 5.85
N PRO A 187 32.64 3.09 6.57
CA PRO A 187 33.03 3.06 7.99
C PRO A 187 31.87 3.29 8.98
N ALA A 188 32.07 2.95 10.25
CA ALA A 188 31.03 3.07 11.29
C ALA A 188 30.63 4.52 11.63
N SER A 189 31.49 5.49 11.31
CA SER A 189 31.19 6.92 11.44
C SER A 189 31.72 7.67 10.22
N TRP A 190 30.89 8.52 9.63
CA TRP A 190 31.26 9.37 8.50
C TRP A 190 30.66 10.77 8.69
N ARG A 191 31.51 11.80 8.75
CA ARG A 191 31.10 13.20 8.97
C ARG A 191 30.18 13.36 10.18
N GLU A 192 30.60 12.81 11.33
CA GLU A 192 29.84 12.86 12.59
C GLU A 192 28.47 12.17 12.53
N ARG A 193 28.25 11.29 11.53
CA ARG A 193 27.05 10.45 11.40
C ARG A 193 27.43 9.01 11.69
N GLU A 194 26.94 8.51 12.82
CA GLU A 194 27.18 7.13 13.24
C GLU A 194 26.17 6.17 12.62
N VAL A 195 26.62 4.94 12.36
CA VAL A 195 25.72 3.82 12.07
C VAL A 195 24.87 3.53 13.32
N PRO A 196 23.55 3.30 13.20
CA PRO A 196 22.70 2.96 14.33
C PRO A 196 23.29 1.84 15.21
N PRO A 197 23.45 2.04 16.54
CA PRO A 197 24.12 1.07 17.41
C PRO A 197 23.53 -0.34 17.37
N VAL A 198 22.22 -0.47 17.12
CA VAL A 198 21.54 -1.77 16.95
C VAL A 198 22.14 -2.59 15.80
N LEU A 199 22.59 -1.95 14.72
CA LEU A 199 23.23 -2.61 13.58
C LEU A 199 24.66 -3.08 13.87
N LEU A 200 25.27 -2.57 14.95
CA LEU A 200 26.60 -2.95 15.41
C LEU A 200 26.55 -4.00 16.55
N SER A 201 25.35 -4.36 17.02
CA SER A 201 25.16 -5.18 18.23
C SER A 201 25.39 -6.69 18.01
N GLY A 202 25.34 -7.17 16.77
CA GLY A 202 25.33 -8.61 16.45
C GLY A 202 24.04 -9.35 16.82
N ASP A 203 23.04 -8.66 17.38
CA ASP A 203 21.75 -9.25 17.76
C ASP A 203 20.80 -9.28 16.55
N HIS A 204 20.74 -10.43 15.87
CA HIS A 204 19.93 -10.60 14.66
C HIS A 204 18.44 -10.31 14.87
N ALA A 205 17.89 -10.62 16.06
CA ALA A 205 16.49 -10.37 16.35
C ALA A 205 16.19 -8.88 16.49
N LYS A 206 17.06 -8.14 17.19
CA LYS A 206 16.95 -6.67 17.29
C LYS A 206 17.17 -5.98 15.95
N VAL A 207 18.12 -6.47 15.15
CA VAL A 207 18.37 -5.94 13.80
C VAL A 207 17.15 -6.15 12.90
N ALA A 208 16.55 -7.34 12.92
CA ALA A 208 15.33 -7.63 12.14
C ALA A 208 14.14 -6.76 12.58
N ALA A 209 13.93 -6.61 13.90
CA ALA A 209 12.88 -5.75 14.44
C ALA A 209 13.07 -4.28 14.03
N TRP A 210 14.30 -3.76 14.19
CA TRP A 210 14.64 -2.40 13.77
C TRP A 210 14.47 -2.19 12.26
N ARG A 211 14.90 -3.15 11.43
CA ARG A 211 14.70 -3.11 9.98
C ARG A 211 13.22 -3.00 9.63
N HIS A 212 12.38 -3.84 10.24
CA HIS A 212 10.94 -3.79 10.02
C HIS A 212 10.33 -2.44 10.39
N GLU A 213 10.64 -1.91 11.57
CA GLU A 213 10.18 -0.58 12.02
C GLU A 213 10.57 0.52 11.03
N GLN A 214 11.82 0.50 10.55
CA GLN A 214 12.30 1.49 9.58
C GLN A 214 11.65 1.38 8.20
N ARG A 215 11.28 0.17 7.75
CA ARG A 215 10.50 -0.03 6.52
C ARG A 215 9.13 0.64 6.64
N LEU A 216 8.46 0.45 7.79
CA LEU A 216 7.15 1.05 8.07
C LEU A 216 7.23 2.58 8.10
N GLU A 217 8.15 3.14 8.90
CA GLU A 217 8.35 4.58 9.03
C GLU A 217 8.65 5.23 7.67
N ARG A 218 9.55 4.63 6.89
CA ARG A 218 9.91 5.16 5.57
C ARG A 218 8.76 5.07 4.57
N THR A 219 8.00 3.98 4.58
CA THR A 219 6.86 3.81 3.68
C THR A 219 5.78 4.83 4.00
N ALA A 220 5.43 4.99 5.28
CA ALA A 220 4.48 6.02 5.70
C ALA A 220 4.93 7.44 5.32
N ALA A 221 6.22 7.74 5.44
CA ALA A 221 6.76 9.06 5.13
C ALA A 221 6.86 9.37 3.62
N ARG A 222 7.14 8.36 2.77
CA ARG A 222 7.47 8.58 1.34
C ARG A 222 6.43 8.06 0.36
N ARG A 223 5.76 6.97 0.70
CA ARG A 223 4.76 6.27 -0.12
C ARG A 223 3.56 5.86 0.75
N PRO A 224 2.85 6.82 1.36
CA PRO A 224 1.68 6.54 2.21
C PRO A 224 0.54 5.85 1.44
N ASP A 225 0.60 5.84 0.11
CA ASP A 225 -0.29 5.09 -0.76
C ASP A 225 -0.06 3.57 -0.70
N LEU A 226 1.18 3.11 -0.47
CA LEU A 226 1.52 1.68 -0.35
C LEU A 226 1.15 1.12 1.02
N LEU A 227 1.15 1.99 2.02
CA LEU A 227 0.79 1.66 3.39
C LEU A 227 0.05 2.84 4.00
N HIS A 228 -1.27 2.74 4.09
CA HIS A 228 -2.04 3.72 4.86
C HIS A 228 -1.49 3.73 6.30
N ALA A 229 -1.30 4.90 6.92
CA ALA A 229 -0.63 5.04 8.23
C ALA A 229 -1.24 4.17 9.36
N SER A 230 -2.49 3.68 9.18
CA SER A 230 -3.14 2.72 10.06
C SER A 230 -2.58 1.29 9.98
N ALA A 231 -1.97 0.88 8.87
CA ALA A 231 -1.37 -0.44 8.68
C ALA A 231 0.05 -0.56 9.27
N ALA A 232 0.72 0.56 9.55
CA ALA A 232 2.03 0.62 10.23
C ALA A 232 1.97 0.32 11.75
N LEU A 233 0.77 0.19 12.31
CA LEU A 233 0.53 0.04 13.75
C LEU A 233 0.72 -1.40 14.25
N ALA A 234 1.82 -2.05 13.87
CA ALA A 234 2.26 -3.30 14.48
C ALA A 234 3.04 -3.01 15.79
N GLY A 235 2.38 -2.38 16.75
CA GLY A 235 2.96 -2.02 18.04
C GLY A 235 1.91 -1.48 18.99
N THR A 236 1.99 -1.82 20.27
CA THR A 236 1.01 -1.40 21.30
C THR A 236 1.40 -0.05 21.92
N ASP A 237 2.32 0.68 21.31
CA ASP A 237 2.98 1.89 21.85
C ASP A 237 2.17 3.18 21.66
N LEU A 238 0.89 3.06 21.31
CA LEU A 238 0.01 4.21 21.26
C LEU A 238 -0.36 4.66 22.69
N VAL A 239 0.23 5.77 23.13
CA VAL A 239 0.01 6.35 24.46
C VAL A 239 -1.27 7.21 24.47
N PRO A 240 -2.27 6.92 25.30
CA PRO A 240 -3.44 7.78 25.45
C PRO A 240 -3.06 9.15 26.04
N GLN A 241 -3.48 10.23 25.38
CA GLN A 241 -3.26 11.61 25.79
C GLN A 241 -4.58 12.25 26.24
N ALA A 242 -4.53 13.26 27.11
CA ALA A 242 -5.74 13.99 27.51
C ALA A 242 -6.31 14.79 26.32
N LEU A 243 -7.63 14.76 26.16
CA LEU A 243 -8.34 15.52 25.12
C LEU A 243 -8.16 17.04 25.31
N VAL A 244 -7.71 17.75 24.28
CA VAL A 244 -7.63 19.22 24.26
C VAL A 244 -8.71 19.83 23.34
N PRO A 245 -9.05 21.13 23.47
CA PRO A 245 -10.08 21.76 22.62
C PRO A 245 -9.81 21.66 21.11
N ALA A 246 -8.54 21.60 20.69
CA ALA A 246 -8.16 21.42 19.29
C ALA A 246 -8.58 20.06 18.72
N ASP A 247 -8.79 19.05 19.57
CA ASP A 247 -9.17 17.69 19.13
C ASP A 247 -10.67 17.56 18.82
N PHE A 248 -11.52 18.52 19.20
CA PHE A 248 -12.97 18.34 19.17
C PHE A 248 -13.54 18.02 17.78
N GLY A 249 -13.02 18.65 16.72
CA GLY A 249 -13.45 18.36 15.35
C GLY A 249 -13.10 16.94 14.90
N GLU A 250 -11.89 16.48 15.22
CA GLU A 250 -11.44 15.11 14.90
C GLU A 250 -12.14 14.07 15.77
N LEU A 251 -12.39 14.37 17.05
CA LEU A 251 -13.14 13.49 17.94
C LEU A 251 -14.57 13.30 17.43
N MET A 252 -15.22 14.36 16.96
CA MET A 252 -16.53 14.30 16.33
C MET A 252 -16.50 13.44 15.05
N THR A 253 -15.43 13.54 14.27
CA THR A 253 -15.22 12.73 13.06
C THR A 253 -15.06 11.24 13.41
N LEU A 254 -14.21 10.92 14.39
CA LEU A 254 -14.05 9.55 14.89
C LEU A 254 -15.38 9.00 15.41
N GLN A 255 -16.11 9.80 16.19
CA GLN A 255 -17.41 9.42 16.74
C GLN A 255 -18.43 9.11 15.64
N ARG A 256 -18.50 9.91 14.57
CA ARG A 256 -19.37 9.60 13.43
C ARG A 256 -18.97 8.30 12.73
N ALA A 257 -17.67 8.10 12.52
CA ALA A 257 -17.16 6.90 11.86
C ALA A 257 -17.44 5.62 12.68
N CYS A 258 -17.29 5.65 14.00
CA CYS A 258 -17.52 4.50 14.86
C CYS A 258 -18.99 4.07 14.98
N TRP A 259 -19.94 4.94 14.66
CA TRP A 259 -21.38 4.66 14.71
C TRP A 259 -22.04 4.55 13.32
N ALA A 260 -21.28 4.68 12.23
CA ALA A 260 -21.83 4.67 10.87
C ALA A 260 -22.67 3.40 10.58
N ASP A 261 -22.20 2.22 10.99
CA ASP A 261 -22.90 0.95 10.80
C ASP A 261 -24.20 0.86 11.64
N GLU A 262 -24.18 1.41 12.86
CA GLU A 262 -25.36 1.46 13.75
C GLU A 262 -26.44 2.40 13.19
N VAL A 263 -26.04 3.43 12.42
CA VAL A 263 -26.94 4.38 11.76
C VAL A 263 -27.51 3.80 10.46
N ALA A 264 -26.71 3.06 9.70
CA ALA A 264 -27.13 2.46 8.44
C ALA A 264 -28.15 1.31 8.61
N GLY A 265 -28.15 0.64 9.77
CA GLY A 265 -29.04 -0.49 10.06
C GLY A 265 -30.36 -0.13 10.76
N ALA A 266 -30.69 1.15 10.94
CA ALA A 266 -31.91 1.58 11.63
C ALA A 266 -33.11 1.71 10.67
N GLU A 267 -34.27 1.17 11.07
CA GLU A 267 -35.54 1.32 10.31
C GLU A 267 -35.94 2.81 10.15
N PRO A 268 -36.52 3.25 9.01
CA PRO A 268 -36.81 4.66 8.71
C PRO A 268 -37.75 5.36 9.70
N GLU A 269 -38.64 4.61 10.34
CA GLU A 269 -39.54 5.10 11.39
C GLU A 269 -38.86 5.31 12.75
N HIS A 270 -37.61 4.86 12.88
CA HIS A 270 -36.68 5.18 13.95
C HIS A 270 -35.57 6.15 13.49
N ALA A 271 -35.69 6.79 12.31
CA ALA A 271 -34.66 7.66 11.72
C ALA A 271 -34.33 8.93 12.51
N TRP A 272 -35.04 9.18 13.62
CA TRP A 272 -34.73 10.25 14.58
C TRP A 272 -33.81 9.77 15.71
N TRP A 273 -33.30 8.53 15.61
CA TRP A 273 -32.20 8.09 16.45
C TRP A 273 -30.96 8.91 16.11
N GLY A 274 -30.70 9.91 16.97
CA GLY A 274 -29.43 10.58 17.00
C GLY A 274 -28.34 9.54 17.23
N ALA A 275 -27.66 9.16 16.15
CA ALA A 275 -26.24 8.86 16.25
C ALA A 275 -25.69 9.90 17.22
N PRO A 276 -25.10 9.50 18.35
CA PRO A 276 -24.70 10.47 19.35
C PRO A 276 -23.82 11.49 18.64
N ALA A 277 -24.36 12.68 18.40
CA ALA A 277 -23.68 13.75 17.69
C ALA A 277 -23.50 14.81 18.75
N GLU A 278 -22.52 14.56 19.63
CA GLU A 278 -22.05 15.61 20.51
C GLU A 278 -21.50 16.71 19.60
N THR A 279 -22.07 17.89 19.74
CA THR A 279 -21.56 19.10 19.11
C THR A 279 -20.24 19.49 19.78
N VAL A 280 -19.54 20.46 19.19
CA VAL A 280 -18.36 21.05 19.83
C VAL A 280 -18.70 21.63 21.21
N ASP A 281 -19.90 22.19 21.38
CA ASP A 281 -20.35 22.74 22.66
C ASP A 281 -20.65 21.63 23.66
N ASP A 282 -21.30 20.53 23.25
CA ASP A 282 -21.49 19.35 24.11
C ASP A 282 -20.16 18.75 24.56
N LEU A 283 -19.17 18.68 23.67
CA LEU A 283 -17.82 18.20 23.99
C LEU A 283 -17.09 19.15 24.95
N ARG A 284 -17.29 20.46 24.79
CA ARG A 284 -16.74 21.47 25.70
C ARG A 284 -17.35 21.35 27.09
N ASP A 285 -18.67 21.20 27.19
CA ASP A 285 -19.37 21.04 28.46
C ASP A 285 -19.02 19.70 29.12
N ALA A 286 -18.84 18.64 28.32
CA ALA A 286 -18.44 17.33 28.82
C ALA A 286 -17.10 17.35 29.56
N GLN A 287 -16.17 18.25 29.20
CA GLN A 287 -14.87 18.39 29.89
C GLN A 287 -15.00 18.77 31.37
N ALA A 288 -16.11 19.37 31.80
CA ALA A 288 -16.33 19.68 33.22
C ALA A 288 -16.57 18.42 34.07
N HIS A 289 -17.01 17.32 33.46
CA HIS A 289 -17.53 16.16 34.18
C HIS A 289 -16.99 14.82 33.67
N TRP A 290 -16.23 14.82 32.58
CA TRP A 290 -15.58 13.66 31.99
C TRP A 290 -14.10 13.91 31.83
N THR A 291 -13.29 12.92 32.19
CA THR A 291 -11.91 12.82 31.71
C THR A 291 -11.93 12.04 30.41
N THR A 292 -11.47 12.65 29.32
CA THR A 292 -11.42 12.00 28.00
C THR A 292 -9.97 11.84 27.56
N TRP A 293 -9.62 10.64 27.14
CA TRP A 293 -8.34 10.34 26.51
C TRP A 293 -8.53 10.05 25.03
N VAL A 294 -7.57 10.48 24.24
CA VAL A 294 -7.48 10.26 22.81
C VAL A 294 -6.16 9.58 22.49
N VAL A 295 -6.18 8.81 21.41
CA VAL A 295 -4.99 8.19 20.87
C VAL A 295 -4.81 8.73 19.47
N ARG A 296 -3.60 9.23 19.19
CA ARG A 296 -3.23 9.71 17.87
C ARG A 296 -2.22 8.76 17.24
N SER A 297 -2.32 8.62 15.93
CA SER A 297 -1.31 7.96 15.09
C SER A 297 -0.99 8.92 13.95
N GLU A 298 0.27 9.32 13.82
CA GLU A 298 0.75 10.24 12.77
C GLU A 298 -0.18 11.45 12.56
N GLY A 299 -0.58 12.09 13.66
CA GLY A 299 -1.43 13.28 13.62
C GLY A 299 -2.92 13.04 13.37
N ARG A 300 -3.41 11.80 13.22
CA ARG A 300 -4.85 11.47 13.18
C ARG A 300 -5.33 10.96 14.53
N LEU A 301 -6.47 11.43 15.01
CA LEU A 301 -7.17 10.85 16.16
C LEU A 301 -7.83 9.52 15.76
N VAL A 302 -7.30 8.41 16.27
CA VAL A 302 -7.66 7.04 15.85
C VAL A 302 -8.46 6.26 16.89
N ALA A 303 -8.41 6.66 18.16
CA ALA A 303 -9.20 6.04 19.21
C ALA A 303 -9.45 7.03 20.36
N SER A 304 -10.49 6.78 21.15
CA SER A 304 -10.84 7.62 22.30
C SER A 304 -11.58 6.79 23.35
N VAL A 305 -11.48 7.21 24.61
CA VAL A 305 -12.28 6.70 25.72
C VAL A 305 -12.50 7.83 26.72
N ARG A 306 -13.67 7.85 27.37
CA ARG A 306 -13.89 8.78 28.48
C ARG A 306 -14.37 8.06 29.73
N ALA A 307 -14.05 8.63 30.88
CA ALA A 307 -14.51 8.13 32.15
C ALA A 307 -14.84 9.24 33.15
N ARG A 308 -15.71 8.93 34.10
CA ARG A 308 -16.08 9.82 35.21
C ARG A 308 -16.54 9.07 36.43
N ARG A 309 -16.59 9.77 37.56
CA ARG A 309 -17.32 9.29 38.74
C ARG A 309 -18.81 9.42 38.49
N LEU A 310 -19.58 8.34 38.71
CA LEU A 310 -21.01 8.37 38.51
C LEU A 310 -21.67 9.26 39.59
N PRO A 311 -22.44 10.31 39.22
CA PRO A 311 -23.01 11.24 40.20
C PRO A 311 -23.91 10.57 41.24
N GLU A 312 -24.72 9.60 40.80
CA GLU A 312 -25.69 8.88 41.63
C GLU A 312 -25.06 7.78 42.49
N ARG A 313 -23.86 7.30 42.13
CA ARG A 313 -23.13 6.24 42.87
C ARG A 313 -21.66 6.64 42.99
N ARG A 314 -21.33 7.37 44.04
CA ARG A 314 -20.00 7.96 44.25
C ARG A 314 -18.85 6.95 44.26
N THR A 315 -19.10 5.67 44.53
CA THR A 315 -18.09 4.59 44.53
C THR A 315 -18.00 3.86 43.18
N THR A 316 -18.68 4.35 42.14
CA THR A 316 -18.72 3.75 40.81
C THR A 316 -18.06 4.68 39.79
N TRP A 317 -17.16 4.10 39.00
CA TRP A 317 -16.48 4.76 37.88
C TRP A 317 -17.09 4.29 36.56
N GLU A 318 -17.66 5.24 35.83
CA GLU A 318 -18.32 5.03 34.55
C GLU A 318 -17.33 5.27 33.41
N ILE A 319 -17.14 4.27 32.56
CA ILE A 319 -16.36 4.31 31.33
C ILE A 319 -17.35 4.28 30.15
N ALA A 320 -17.21 5.24 29.24
CA ALA A 320 -18.09 5.40 28.09
C ALA A 320 -17.29 5.82 26.85
N ARG A 321 -17.96 5.82 25.69
CA ARG A 321 -17.36 6.20 24.39
C ARG A 321 -16.02 5.52 24.14
N LEU A 322 -15.96 4.21 24.33
CA LEU A 322 -14.79 3.45 23.90
C LEU A 322 -14.84 3.32 22.37
N MET A 323 -14.08 4.17 21.70
CA MET A 323 -14.08 4.35 20.25
C MET A 323 -12.74 3.93 19.68
N VAL A 324 -12.77 3.15 18.61
CA VAL A 324 -11.61 2.79 17.79
C VAL A 324 -12.04 2.97 16.35
N ALA A 325 -11.23 3.68 15.56
CA ALA A 325 -11.52 3.90 14.15
C ALA A 325 -11.81 2.56 13.44
N PRO A 326 -12.83 2.50 12.57
CA PRO A 326 -13.24 1.24 11.94
C PRO A 326 -12.10 0.48 11.25
N ASP A 327 -11.20 1.20 10.57
CA ASP A 327 -10.01 0.68 9.89
C ASP A 327 -8.93 0.11 10.83
N LEU A 328 -9.05 0.39 12.13
CA LEU A 328 -8.13 -0.05 13.19
C LEU A 328 -8.76 -1.03 14.19
N SER A 329 -9.99 -1.47 13.91
CA SER A 329 -10.66 -2.48 14.72
C SER A 329 -9.87 -3.80 14.74
N GLY A 330 -9.88 -4.48 15.89
CA GLY A 330 -9.22 -5.79 16.05
C GLY A 330 -7.72 -5.73 16.39
N ARG A 331 -7.09 -4.56 16.35
CA ARG A 331 -5.65 -4.34 16.66
C ARG A 331 -5.32 -4.25 18.16
N GLY A 332 -6.25 -4.60 19.05
CA GLY A 332 -6.05 -4.52 20.51
C GLY A 332 -6.21 -3.13 21.15
N LEU A 333 -6.35 -2.05 20.37
CA LEU A 333 -6.49 -0.67 20.88
C LEU A 333 -7.65 -0.48 21.87
N GLY A 334 -8.81 -1.06 21.58
CA GLY A 334 -9.96 -0.98 22.49
C GLY A 334 -9.68 -1.63 23.86
N ARG A 335 -8.92 -2.74 23.87
CA ARG A 335 -8.51 -3.39 25.13
C ARG A 335 -7.54 -2.52 25.91
N ALA A 336 -6.56 -1.93 25.24
CA ALA A 336 -5.57 -1.05 25.86
C ALA A 336 -6.24 0.18 26.46
N LEU A 337 -7.13 0.85 25.71
CA LEU A 337 -7.88 2.02 26.18
C LEU A 337 -8.82 1.72 27.34
N LEU A 338 -9.51 0.57 27.30
CA LEU A 338 -10.32 0.13 28.43
C LEU A 338 -9.45 -0.07 29.68
N GLY A 339 -8.30 -0.73 29.56
CA GLY A 339 -7.36 -0.90 30.67
C GLY A 339 -6.82 0.43 31.22
N HIS A 340 -6.49 1.38 30.35
CA HIS A 340 -6.07 2.73 30.74
C HIS A 340 -7.17 3.47 31.52
N ALA A 341 -8.41 3.45 31.03
CA ALA A 341 -9.54 4.10 31.70
C ALA A 341 -9.88 3.45 33.06
N GLU A 342 -9.66 2.14 33.21
CA GLU A 342 -9.80 1.44 34.49
C GLU A 342 -8.70 1.82 35.48
N ALA A 343 -7.45 1.91 35.02
CA ALA A 343 -6.31 2.31 35.85
C ALA A 343 -6.44 3.76 36.35
N ALA A 344 -7.06 4.64 35.56
CA ALA A 344 -7.32 6.03 35.92
C ALA A 344 -8.38 6.22 37.02
N ALA A 345 -9.09 5.17 37.45
CA ALA A 345 -10.12 5.29 38.48
C ALA A 345 -9.52 5.69 39.85
N PRO A 346 -10.09 6.72 40.54
CA PRO A 346 -9.65 7.12 41.88
C PRO A 346 -9.64 5.97 42.90
N ALA A 347 -8.73 5.96 43.87
CA ALA A 347 -8.51 4.82 44.77
C ALA A 347 -9.76 4.36 45.57
N ASP A 348 -10.70 5.27 45.84
CA ASP A 348 -11.95 5.00 46.57
C ASP A 348 -13.07 4.37 45.71
N ILE A 349 -12.84 4.22 44.40
CA ILE A 349 -13.76 3.51 43.50
C ILE A 349 -13.71 2.01 43.75
N THR A 350 -14.86 1.40 44.01
CA THR A 350 -15.02 -0.04 44.26
C THR A 350 -15.71 -0.78 43.11
N ARG A 351 -16.36 -0.04 42.19
CA ARG A 351 -17.02 -0.59 41.01
C ARG A 351 -16.67 0.14 39.73
N LEU A 352 -16.53 -0.61 38.66
CA LEU A 352 -16.35 -0.13 37.31
C LEU A 352 -17.61 -0.44 36.52
N ARG A 353 -18.07 0.53 35.72
CA ARG A 353 -19.25 0.39 34.87
C ARG A 353 -18.89 0.80 33.45
N VAL A 354 -19.31 0.02 32.46
CA VAL A 354 -19.19 0.34 31.04
C VAL A 354 -20.59 0.46 30.46
N ASN A 355 -20.86 1.55 29.76
CA ASN A 355 -22.08 1.74 28.98
C ASN A 355 -21.80 1.47 27.50
N VAL A 356 -22.59 0.58 26.87
CA VAL A 356 -22.39 0.11 25.49
C VAL A 356 -23.69 0.26 24.69
N SER A 357 -23.63 0.64 23.42
CA SER A 357 -24.80 0.62 22.52
C SER A 357 -25.34 -0.81 22.35
N VAL A 358 -26.66 -0.97 22.19
CA VAL A 358 -27.30 -2.27 21.93
C VAL A 358 -26.80 -2.88 20.60
N GLY A 359 -26.44 -2.06 19.60
CA GLY A 359 -25.80 -2.48 18.35
C GLY A 359 -24.27 -2.71 18.43
N GLY A 360 -23.63 -2.35 19.55
CA GLY A 360 -22.18 -2.34 19.72
C GLY A 360 -21.58 -3.71 20.07
N GLU A 361 -21.79 -4.75 19.25
CA GLU A 361 -21.38 -6.13 19.56
C GLU A 361 -19.88 -6.28 19.87
N ARG A 362 -19.03 -5.47 19.24
CA ARG A 362 -17.57 -5.51 19.44
C ARG A 362 -17.18 -5.04 20.85
N VAL A 363 -17.71 -3.90 21.28
CA VAL A 363 -17.46 -3.35 22.62
C VAL A 363 -18.09 -4.23 23.69
N LEU A 364 -19.27 -4.79 23.42
CA LEU A 364 -19.92 -5.75 24.31
C LEU A 364 -19.06 -7.01 24.52
N ARG A 365 -18.52 -7.60 23.44
CA ARG A 365 -17.60 -8.75 23.52
C ARG A 365 -16.33 -8.41 24.27
N LEU A 366 -15.76 -7.22 24.04
CA LEU A 366 -14.58 -6.74 24.75
C LEU A 366 -14.83 -6.61 26.25
N ALA A 367 -15.92 -5.96 26.65
CA ALA A 367 -16.29 -5.78 28.07
C ALA A 367 -16.53 -7.13 28.76
N LYS A 368 -17.23 -8.07 28.10
CA LYS A 368 -17.42 -9.44 28.63
C LYS A 368 -16.08 -10.17 28.83
N LYS A 369 -15.15 -10.08 27.86
CA LYS A 369 -13.78 -10.62 28.01
C LYS A 369 -13.01 -9.97 29.16
N ALA A 370 -13.26 -8.68 29.43
CA ALA A 370 -12.72 -7.95 30.58
C ALA A 370 -13.48 -8.20 31.91
N LYS A 371 -14.33 -9.24 31.96
CA LYS A 371 -15.09 -9.71 33.13
C LYS A 371 -16.21 -8.77 33.61
N TYR A 372 -16.69 -7.85 32.76
CA TYR A 372 -17.91 -7.09 33.05
C TYR A 372 -19.16 -7.97 32.86
N ARG A 373 -20.14 -7.80 33.75
CA ARG A 373 -21.42 -8.52 33.71
C ARG A 373 -22.54 -7.56 33.35
N VAL A 374 -23.43 -7.99 32.45
CA VAL A 374 -24.61 -7.24 32.05
C VAL A 374 -25.51 -7.04 33.27
N MET A 375 -25.92 -5.79 33.50
CA MET A 375 -26.83 -5.44 34.57
C MET A 375 -28.29 -5.76 34.17
N PRO A 376 -29.15 -6.17 35.12
CA PRO A 376 -30.58 -6.29 34.86
C PRO A 376 -31.21 -4.92 34.57
N GLY A 377 -32.02 -4.83 33.52
CA GLY A 377 -32.60 -3.57 33.03
C GLY A 377 -31.84 -3.00 31.83
N GLY A 378 -32.50 -2.15 31.05
CA GLY A 378 -31.83 -1.40 29.97
C GLY A 378 -30.72 -0.48 30.51
N GLY A 379 -29.85 0.01 29.64
CA GLY A 379 -28.83 0.96 30.04
C GLY A 379 -29.40 2.32 30.46
N THR A 380 -28.63 3.11 31.21
CA THR A 380 -29.04 4.47 31.64
C THR A 380 -29.36 5.44 30.50
N ARG A 381 -28.98 5.11 29.28
CA ARG A 381 -29.40 5.81 28.07
C ARG A 381 -30.24 4.86 27.23
N SER A 382 -31.30 5.38 26.61
CA SER A 382 -32.08 4.63 25.64
C SER A 382 -31.14 3.95 24.63
N GLY A 383 -31.44 2.71 24.22
CA GLY A 383 -30.64 2.00 23.23
C GLY A 383 -29.22 1.59 23.69
N THR A 384 -28.96 1.57 25.00
CA THR A 384 -27.68 1.09 25.58
C THR A 384 -27.89 -0.06 26.56
N VAL A 385 -26.82 -0.78 26.89
CA VAL A 385 -26.72 -1.81 27.92
C VAL A 385 -25.60 -1.43 28.87
N ASP A 386 -25.86 -1.54 30.17
CA ASP A 386 -24.86 -1.32 31.20
C ASP A 386 -24.23 -2.64 31.64
N LEU A 387 -22.90 -2.64 31.79
CA LEU A 387 -22.18 -3.74 32.38
C LEU A 387 -21.36 -3.24 33.58
N GLU A 388 -21.35 -3.99 34.68
CA GLU A 388 -20.56 -3.68 35.87
C GLU A 388 -19.55 -4.80 36.19
N LYS A 389 -18.43 -4.42 36.81
CA LYS A 389 -17.54 -5.32 37.55
C LYS A 389 -17.08 -4.69 38.85
N ARG A 390 -16.77 -5.52 39.86
CA ARG A 390 -16.02 -5.06 41.03
C ARG A 390 -14.60 -4.71 40.61
N ARG A 391 -14.07 -3.59 41.11
CA ARG A 391 -12.65 -3.28 40.97
C ARG A 391 -11.87 -4.29 41.79
N GLN A 392 -10.90 -4.96 41.19
CA GLN A 392 -9.95 -5.78 41.94
C GLN A 392 -8.92 -4.83 42.56
N SER A 393 -8.69 -4.98 43.86
CA SER A 393 -7.73 -4.20 44.65
C SER A 393 -6.32 -4.29 44.11
#